data_AF-A0A4R0ZU52-F1
#
_entry.id   AF-A0A4R0ZU52-F1
#
_cell.length_a   1.000
_cell.length_b   1.000
_cell.length_c   1.000
_cell.angle_alpha   90.00
_cell.angle_beta   90.00
_cell.angle_gamma   90.00
#
_symmetry.space_group_name_H-M   'P 1'
#
loop_
_entity.id
_entity.type
_entity.pdbx_description
1 polymer ?
#
loop_
_entity_poly.entity_id
_entity_poly.type
_entity_poly.pdbx_seq_one_letter_code
_entity_poly.pdbx_strand_id
1 'polypeptide(L)'
;MKKWVSLLVVMLLVFSSFDWRVLGAEYDITPPKLISYSIKDGDYTVGDNVPIEMVIEDETLESMTANLYVMTPVTGKSRYVRLTSNGDGHYTGA
;
A
#
# COMPACT_ATOMS: atom_id res chain seq x y z
N MET A 1 22.63 -7.59 -51.70
CA MET A 1 21.87 -8.30 -50.63
C MET A 1 22.40 -8.04 -49.22
N LYS A 2 23.72 -7.99 -48.96
CA LYS A 2 24.30 -7.80 -47.60
C LYS A 2 23.88 -6.52 -46.84
N LYS A 3 23.81 -5.36 -47.51
CA LYS A 3 23.53 -4.07 -46.86
C LYS A 3 22.13 -3.96 -46.26
N TRP A 4 21.13 -4.55 -46.93
CA TRP A 4 19.73 -4.56 -46.49
C TRP A 4 19.52 -5.49 -45.29
N VAL A 5 20.20 -6.65 -45.28
CA VAL A 5 20.19 -7.55 -44.13
C VAL A 5 20.85 -6.90 -42.91
N SER A 6 21.98 -6.20 -43.12
CA SER A 6 22.64 -5.46 -42.03
C SER A 6 21.74 -4.35 -41.46
N LEU A 7 21.02 -3.63 -42.32
CA LEU A 7 20.08 -2.59 -41.88
C LEU A 7 18.94 -3.20 -41.04
N LEU A 8 18.38 -4.33 -41.49
CA LEU A 8 17.30 -5.03 -40.81
C LEU A 8 17.73 -5.55 -39.42
N VAL A 9 18.95 -6.09 -39.33
CA VAL A 9 19.52 -6.55 -38.05
C VAL A 9 19.74 -5.40 -37.08
N VAL A 10 20.25 -4.25 -37.55
CA VAL A 10 20.40 -3.05 -36.73
C VAL A 10 19.04 -2.54 -36.25
N MET A 11 18.04 -2.54 -37.12
CA MET A 11 16.69 -2.10 -36.77
C MET A 11 16.08 -2.99 -35.67
N LEU A 12 16.20 -4.31 -35.80
CA LEU A 12 15.73 -5.28 -34.79
C LEU A 12 16.44 -5.12 -33.44
N LEU A 13 17.76 -4.90 -33.44
CA LEU A 13 18.53 -4.64 -32.21
C LEU A 13 18.06 -3.35 -31.52
N VAL A 14 17.84 -2.28 -32.28
CA VAL A 14 17.30 -1.02 -31.75
C VAL A 14 15.89 -1.22 -31.19
N PHE A 15 15.00 -1.92 -31.90
CA PHE A 15 13.66 -2.22 -31.40
C PHE A 15 13.67 -3.08 -30.12
N SER A 16 14.58 -4.04 -30.02
CA SER A 16 14.75 -4.87 -28.82
C SER A 16 15.34 -4.13 -27.61
N SER A 17 15.95 -2.96 -27.83
CA SER A 17 16.54 -2.14 -26.77
C SER A 17 15.55 -1.18 -26.10
N PHE A 18 14.33 -1.03 -26.64
CA PHE A 18 13.29 -0.25 -25.99
C PHE A 18 12.66 -1.05 -24.85
N ASP A 19 12.70 -0.50 -23.64
CA ASP A 19 11.91 -1.01 -22.53
C ASP A 19 10.45 -0.58 -22.70
N TRP A 20 9.68 -1.43 -23.39
CA TRP A 20 8.27 -1.23 -23.73
C TRP A 20 7.32 -1.27 -22.51
N ARG A 21 7.86 -1.48 -21.31
CA ARG A 21 7.06 -1.65 -20.08
C ARG A 21 6.35 -0.39 -19.59
N VAL A 22 6.64 0.78 -20.16
CA VAL A 22 6.11 2.09 -19.67
C VAL A 22 5.30 2.83 -20.74
N LEU A 23 4.67 2.12 -21.68
CA LEU A 23 3.68 2.72 -22.59
C LEU A 23 2.27 2.28 -22.15
N GLY A 24 1.57 3.14 -21.41
CA GLY A 24 0.17 2.92 -21.01
C GLY A 24 -0.07 2.67 -19.51
N ALA A 25 0.95 2.82 -18.65
CA ALA A 25 0.72 2.86 -17.21
C ALA A 25 0.08 4.21 -16.84
N GLU A 26 -1.09 4.17 -16.23
CA GLU A 26 -1.73 5.35 -15.64
C GLU A 26 -1.21 5.54 -14.22
N TYR A 27 -1.05 6.81 -13.81
CA TYR A 27 -0.69 7.13 -12.44
C TYR A 27 -1.92 6.93 -11.55
N ASP A 28 -1.76 6.20 -10.46
CA ASP A 28 -2.77 6.16 -9.41
C ASP A 28 -2.83 7.52 -8.69
N ILE A 29 -3.99 8.17 -8.80
CA ILE A 29 -4.31 9.45 -8.16
C ILE A 29 -5.50 9.33 -7.20
N THR A 30 -6.06 8.13 -7.05
CA THR A 30 -7.24 7.92 -6.23
C THR A 30 -6.77 7.75 -4.79
N PRO A 31 -7.24 8.61 -3.86
CA PRO A 31 -6.85 8.46 -2.47
C PRO A 31 -7.57 7.26 -1.83
N PRO A 32 -6.92 6.57 -0.88
CA PRO A 32 -7.54 5.48 -0.16
C PRO A 32 -8.69 5.94 0.71
N LYS A 33 -9.66 5.05 0.91
CA LYS A 33 -10.87 5.34 1.68
C LYS A 33 -10.93 4.49 2.94
N LEU A 34 -11.01 5.15 4.09
CA LEU A 34 -11.29 4.49 5.36
C LEU A 34 -12.78 4.10 5.41
N ILE A 35 -13.05 2.79 5.47
CA ILE A 35 -14.42 2.25 5.54
C ILE A 35 -14.86 2.12 6.99
N SER A 36 -14.02 1.54 7.84
CA SER A 36 -14.32 1.36 9.25
C SER A 36 -13.07 1.17 10.08
N TYR A 37 -13.22 1.37 11.40
CA TYR A 37 -12.26 0.95 12.41
C TYR A 37 -13.02 0.42 13.62
N SER A 38 -12.41 -0.53 14.33
CA SER A 38 -12.93 -1.07 15.57
C SER A 38 -11.79 -1.22 16.57
N ILE A 39 -12.07 -0.87 17.81
CA ILE A 39 -11.24 -1.20 18.96
C ILE A 39 -12.09 -2.14 19.79
N LYS A 40 -11.58 -3.31 20.12
CA LYS A 40 -12.36 -4.31 20.85
C LYS A 40 -12.71 -3.77 22.23
N ASP A 41 -13.99 -3.69 22.55
CA ASP A 41 -14.46 -3.28 23.88
C ASP A 41 -14.04 -4.31 24.94
N GLY A 42 -13.66 -3.82 26.12
CA GLY A 42 -13.26 -4.63 27.25
C GLY A 42 -12.62 -3.80 28.37
N ASP A 43 -12.49 -4.41 29.54
CA ASP A 43 -11.69 -3.87 30.62
C ASP A 43 -10.22 -4.23 30.39
N TYR A 44 -9.41 -3.21 30.18
CA TYR A 44 -7.96 -3.35 29.94
C TYR A 44 -7.17 -2.73 31.08
N THR A 45 -6.09 -3.40 31.43
CA THR A 45 -5.12 -2.97 32.43
C THR A 45 -3.79 -2.59 31.77
N VAL A 46 -2.93 -1.93 32.53
CA VAL A 46 -1.61 -1.51 32.02
C VAL A 46 -0.78 -2.74 31.68
N GLY A 47 -0.42 -2.87 30.40
CA GLY A 47 0.34 -4.01 29.88
C GLY A 47 -0.48 -4.92 28.96
N ASP A 48 -1.81 -4.75 28.92
CA ASP A 48 -2.65 -5.51 28.01
C ASP A 48 -2.52 -5.04 26.56
N ASN A 49 -2.66 -6.00 25.64
CA ASN A 49 -2.78 -5.75 24.21
C ASN A 49 -4.26 -5.49 23.89
N VAL A 50 -4.56 -4.34 23.31
CA VAL A 50 -5.92 -3.94 22.93
C VAL A 50 -6.12 -4.21 21.43
N PRO A 51 -6.91 -5.22 21.03
CA PRO A 51 -7.07 -5.54 19.61
C PRO A 51 -7.72 -4.40 18.83
N ILE A 52 -7.11 -4.04 17.72
CA ILE A 52 -7.56 -3.00 16.79
C ILE A 52 -7.71 -3.62 15.40
N GLU A 53 -8.82 -3.29 14.74
CA GLU A 53 -9.11 -3.66 13.36
C GLU A 53 -9.45 -2.41 12.55
N MET A 54 -8.99 -2.36 11.30
CA MET A 54 -9.27 -1.27 10.37
C MET A 54 -9.53 -1.85 8.98
N VAL A 55 -10.49 -1.26 8.26
CA VAL A 55 -10.84 -1.64 6.89
C VAL A 55 -10.65 -0.43 5.98
N ILE A 56 -9.79 -0.60 4.97
CA ILE A 56 -9.46 0.41 3.97
C ILE A 56 -9.78 -0.15 2.59
N GLU A 57 -10.39 0.67 1.75
CA GLU A 57 -10.68 0.38 0.35
C GLU A 57 -9.73 1.20 -0.54
N ASP A 58 -8.99 0.52 -1.40
CA ASP A 58 -8.08 1.11 -2.40
C ASP A 58 -7.79 0.09 -3.51
N GLU A 59 -7.40 0.57 -4.69
CA GLU A 59 -7.02 -0.28 -5.83
C GLU A 59 -5.58 -0.83 -5.68
N THR A 60 -4.72 -0.16 -4.89
CA THR A 60 -3.29 -0.47 -4.72
C THR A 60 -2.91 -0.82 -3.26
N LEU A 61 -3.48 -1.92 -2.75
CA LEU A 61 -3.28 -2.35 -1.37
C LEU A 61 -1.84 -2.83 -1.02
N GLU A 62 -1.04 -3.24 -2.01
CA GLU A 62 0.27 -3.88 -1.78
C GLU A 62 1.33 -2.96 -1.15
N SER A 63 1.20 -1.64 -1.33
CA SER A 63 2.17 -0.65 -0.82
C SER A 63 1.63 0.24 0.30
N MET A 64 0.43 -0.06 0.80
CA MET A 64 -0.22 0.80 1.77
C MET A 64 0.22 0.53 3.21
N THR A 65 0.24 1.61 4.01
CA THR A 65 0.48 1.52 5.45
C THR A 65 -0.68 2.17 6.19
N ALA A 66 -1.15 1.52 7.26
CA ALA A 66 -2.18 2.04 8.13
C ALA A 66 -1.60 2.33 9.52
N ASN A 67 -1.86 3.54 10.02
CA ASN A 67 -1.35 4.03 11.30
C ASN A 67 -2.50 4.58 12.12
N LEU A 68 -2.57 4.18 13.40
CA LEU A 68 -3.56 4.70 14.34
C LEU A 68 -2.88 5.54 15.42
N TYR A 69 -3.45 6.71 15.72
CA TYR A 69 -3.04 7.57 16.82
C TYR A 69 -4.13 7.59 17.88
N VAL A 70 -3.88 6.95 19.01
CA VAL A 70 -4.82 6.89 20.14
C VAL A 70 -4.47 7.98 21.14
N MET A 71 -5.41 8.88 21.43
CA MET A 71 -5.21 9.97 22.38
C MET A 71 -5.68 9.54 23.77
N THR A 72 -4.83 9.71 24.77
CA THR A 72 -5.23 9.51 26.17
C THR A 72 -6.15 10.65 26.60
N PRO A 73 -7.38 10.37 27.07
CA PRO A 73 -8.32 11.43 27.41
C PRO A 73 -7.85 12.28 28.59
N VAL A 74 -7.07 11.70 29.50
CA VAL A 74 -6.60 12.37 30.73
C VAL A 74 -5.38 13.26 30.48
N THR A 75 -4.39 12.80 29.72
CA THR A 75 -3.12 13.54 29.55
C THR A 75 -3.01 14.24 28.20
N GLY A 76 -3.91 13.96 27.26
CA GLY A 76 -3.87 14.47 25.89
C GLY A 76 -2.71 13.96 25.04
N LYS A 77 -1.87 13.06 25.57
CA LYS A 77 -0.78 12.45 24.82
C LYS A 77 -1.33 11.45 23.81
N SER A 78 -0.81 11.48 22.59
CA SER A 78 -1.07 10.49 21.56
C SER A 78 -0.09 9.32 21.67
N ARG A 79 -0.59 8.11 21.42
CA ARG A 79 0.20 6.90 21.24
C ARG A 79 0.04 6.42 19.81
N TYR A 80 1.18 6.13 19.18
CA TYR A 80 1.25 5.57 17.84
C TYR A 80 1.09 4.05 17.90
N VAL A 81 0.22 3.51 17.04
CA VAL A 81 0.04 2.07 16.81
C VAL A 81 0.20 1.82 15.30
N ARG A 82 1.20 1.00 14.95
CA ARG A 82 1.39 0.53 13.58
C ARG A 82 0.48 -0.67 13.34
N LEU A 83 -0.33 -0.63 12.29
CA LEU A 83 -1.17 -1.76 11.90
C LEU A 83 -0.47 -2.59 10.81
N THR A 84 -0.73 -3.89 10.83
CA THR A 84 -0.21 -4.87 9.88
C THR A 84 -1.30 -5.19 8.86
N SER A 85 -0.96 -5.14 7.56
CA SER A 85 -1.89 -5.51 6.49
C SER A 85 -2.10 -7.03 6.46
N ASN A 86 -3.36 -7.44 6.28
CA ASN A 86 -3.75 -8.82 6.02
C ASN A 86 -3.76 -9.13 4.51
N GLY A 87 -3.59 -8.12 3.64
CA GLY A 87 -3.51 -8.27 2.18
C GLY A 87 -4.82 -8.04 1.42
N ASP A 88 -5.93 -7.81 2.11
CA ASP A 88 -7.29 -7.70 1.57
C ASP A 88 -7.98 -6.37 1.95
N GLY A 89 -7.20 -5.37 2.37
CA GLY A 89 -7.72 -4.10 2.87
C GLY A 89 -8.03 -4.12 4.37
N HIS A 90 -7.90 -5.27 5.03
CA HIS A 90 -7.97 -5.37 6.48
C HIS A 90 -6.59 -5.17 7.12
N TYR A 91 -6.56 -4.39 8.20
CA TYR A 91 -5.36 -4.10 8.97
C TYR A 91 -5.61 -4.39 10.44
N THR A 92 -4.64 -5.01 11.11
CA THR A 92 -4.75 -5.40 12.52
C THR A 92 -3.55 -4.95 13.36
N GLY A 93 -3.76 -4.70 14.65
CA GLY A 93 -2.70 -4.32 15.59
C GLY A 93 -3.16 -4.34 17.05
N ALA A 94 -2.24 -4.04 17.97
CA ALA A 94 -2.48 -3.92 19.40
C ALA A 94 -1.46 -3.02 20.10
#